data_AF-A0A9X5H943-F1
#
_entry.id   AF-A0A9X5H943-F1
#
_cell.length_a   1.000
_cell.length_b   1.000
_cell.length_c   1.000
_cell.angle_alpha   90.00
_cell.angle_beta   90.00
_cell.angle_gamma   90.00
#
_symmetry.space_group_name_H-M   'P 1'
#
loop_
_entity.id
_entity.type
_entity.pdbx_description
1 polymer ?
#
loop_
_entity_poly.entity_id
_entity_poly.type
_entity_poly.pdbx_seq_one_letter_code
_entity_poly.pdbx_strand_id
1 'polypeptide(L)'
;MRKRNHVIPVRLNAKELRYLEEQVKKSGLAREEYLRTLIMGGEVHAKPCEHHADLLRKIAGLCNNANQLAHVANASGSASPESLREMLQISRETWQLVKEEW
;
A
#
# COMPACT_ATOMS: atom_id res chain seq x y z
N MET A 1 -23.12 -22.43 -8.21
CA MET A 1 -24.31 -21.63 -7.82
C MET A 1 -23.89 -20.18 -7.63
N ARG A 2 -24.65 -19.19 -8.14
CA ARG A 2 -24.34 -17.77 -7.92
C ARG A 2 -24.55 -17.42 -6.43
N LYS A 3 -23.62 -16.63 -5.86
CA LYS A 3 -23.69 -16.17 -4.46
C LYS A 3 -24.51 -14.88 -4.29
N ARG A 4 -24.74 -14.12 -5.36
CA ARG A 4 -25.41 -12.81 -5.35
C ARG A 4 -26.63 -12.88 -6.27
N ASN A 5 -27.79 -13.18 -5.69
CA ASN A 5 -29.00 -13.53 -6.42
C ASN A 5 -30.05 -12.41 -6.49
N HIS A 6 -29.84 -11.32 -5.73
CA HIS A 6 -30.73 -10.16 -5.71
C HIS A 6 -30.14 -9.01 -6.54
N VAL A 7 -30.98 -8.41 -7.37
CA VAL A 7 -30.64 -7.24 -8.19
C VAL A 7 -31.49 -6.06 -7.73
N ILE A 8 -30.83 -4.93 -7.44
CA ILE A 8 -31.50 -3.69 -7.03
C ILE A 8 -31.18 -2.64 -8.10
N PRO A 9 -32.14 -2.25 -8.95
CA PRO A 9 -31.94 -1.19 -9.93
C PRO A 9 -31.97 0.17 -9.23
N VAL A 10 -30.92 0.98 -9.43
CA VAL A 10 -30.84 2.37 -8.94
C VAL A 10 -30.79 3.30 -10.14
N ARG A 11 -31.66 4.31 -10.17
CA ARG A 11 -31.63 5.37 -11.18
C ARG A 11 -30.88 6.56 -10.61
N LEU A 12 -29.90 7.04 -11.35
CA LEU A 12 -29.08 8.19 -11.00
C LEU A 12 -29.23 9.27 -12.06
N ASN A 13 -29.21 10.53 -11.64
CA ASN A 13 -29.01 11.64 -12.56
C ASN A 13 -27.53 11.75 -12.98
N ALA A 14 -27.23 12.62 -13.95
CA ALA A 14 -25.87 12.77 -14.48
C ALA A 14 -24.84 13.20 -13.42
N LYS A 15 -25.25 14.01 -12.42
CA LYS A 15 -24.35 14.47 -11.35
C LYS A 15 -24.00 13.33 -10.40
N GLU A 16 -24.99 12.55 -9.99
CA GLU A 16 -24.82 11.39 -9.11
C GLU A 16 -23.97 10.30 -9.78
N LEU A 17 -24.21 10.04 -11.07
CA LEU A 17 -23.41 9.05 -11.81
C LEU A 17 -21.94 9.46 -11.89
N ARG A 18 -21.65 10.72 -12.25
CA ARG A 18 -20.27 11.23 -12.28
C ARG A 18 -19.60 11.12 -10.90
N TYR A 19 -20.32 11.50 -9.84
CA TYR A 19 -19.79 11.39 -8.50
C TYR A 19 -19.48 9.94 -8.13
N LEU A 20 -20.38 8.99 -8.40
CA LEU A 20 -20.14 7.57 -8.18
C LEU A 20 -18.90 7.08 -8.95
N GLU A 21 -18.76 7.46 -10.22
CA GLU A 21 -17.62 7.05 -11.05
C GLU A 21 -16.29 7.60 -10.53
N GLU A 22 -16.26 8.86 -10.06
CA GLU A 22 -15.08 9.43 -9.42
C GLU A 22 -14.71 8.69 -8.12
N GLN A 23 -15.68 8.36 -7.28
CA GLN A 23 -15.41 7.63 -6.03
C GLN A 23 -14.92 6.21 -6.31
N VAL A 24 -15.53 5.52 -7.27
CA VAL A 24 -15.10 4.19 -7.72
C VAL A 24 -13.66 4.26 -8.23
N LYS A 25 -13.34 5.23 -9.09
CA LYS A 25 -11.96 5.44 -9.59
C LYS A 25 -10.97 5.71 -8.47
N LYS A 26 -11.31 6.56 -7.51
CA LYS A 26 -10.46 6.88 -6.34
C LYS A 26 -10.24 5.66 -5.45
N SER A 27 -11.25 4.83 -5.25
CA SER A 27 -11.16 3.63 -4.41
C SER A 27 -10.33 2.50 -5.03
N GLY A 28 -10.28 2.42 -6.36
CA GLY A 28 -9.70 1.29 -7.07
C GLY A 28 -10.55 0.01 -7.05
N LEU A 29 -11.74 0.03 -6.45
CA LEU A 29 -12.68 -1.09 -6.43
C LEU A 29 -13.54 -1.12 -7.70
N ALA A 30 -14.08 -2.29 -8.04
CA ALA A 30 -15.17 -2.36 -9.01
C ALA A 30 -16.42 -1.66 -8.45
N ARG A 31 -17.23 -1.04 -9.31
CA ARG A 31 -18.46 -0.30 -8.90
C ARG A 31 -19.37 -1.10 -7.98
N GLU A 32 -19.57 -2.38 -8.26
CA GLU A 32 -20.42 -3.23 -7.42
C GLU A 32 -19.81 -3.54 -6.05
N GLU A 33 -18.49 -3.67 -5.99
CA GLU A 33 -17.78 -3.90 -4.73
C GLU A 33 -17.82 -2.64 -3.88
N TYR A 34 -17.54 -1.48 -4.47
CA TYR A 34 -17.69 -0.17 -3.84
C TYR A 34 -19.07 -0.02 -3.19
N LEU A 35 -20.15 -0.25 -3.96
CA LEU A 35 -21.51 -0.13 -3.45
C LEU A 35 -21.83 -1.16 -2.35
N ARG A 36 -21.36 -2.41 -2.49
CA ARG A 36 -21.56 -3.43 -1.45
C ARG A 36 -20.84 -3.09 -0.15
N THR A 37 -19.62 -2.54 -0.22
CA THR A 37 -18.88 -2.08 0.97
C THR A 37 -19.66 -0.99 1.69
N LEU A 38 -20.18 0.00 0.97
CA LEU A 38 -20.98 1.07 1.56
C LEU A 38 -22.29 0.54 2.18
N ILE A 39 -22.99 -0.38 1.53
CA ILE A 39 -24.23 -0.99 2.06
C ILE A 39 -23.95 -1.73 3.39
N MET A 40 -22.78 -2.34 3.53
CA MET A 40 -22.36 -3.03 4.75
C MET A 40 -21.80 -2.10 5.82
N GLY A 41 -21.82 -0.77 5.60
CA GLY A 41 -21.27 0.21 6.53
C GLY A 41 -19.74 0.26 6.57
N GLY A 42 -19.07 -0.30 5.56
CA GLY A 42 -17.61 -0.25 5.47
C GLY A 42 -17.10 1.10 5.01
N GLU A 43 -15.97 1.53 5.56
CA GLU A 43 -15.24 2.70 5.06
C GLU A 43 -14.47 2.35 3.79
N VAL A 44 -14.63 3.18 2.75
CA VAL A 44 -13.88 3.03 1.50
C VAL A 44 -12.77 4.07 1.47
N HIS A 45 -11.53 3.62 1.56
CA HIS A 45 -10.36 4.47 1.41
C HIS A 45 -9.95 4.58 -0.06
N ALA A 46 -9.24 5.67 -0.39
CA ALA A 46 -8.62 5.79 -1.69
C ALA A 46 -7.58 4.67 -1.89
N LYS A 47 -7.43 4.20 -3.14
CA LYS A 47 -6.34 3.28 -3.49
C LYS A 47 -5.01 3.94 -3.06
N PRO A 48 -4.15 3.25 -2.30
CA PRO A 48 -2.81 3.73 -2.02
C PRO A 48 -2.12 4.12 -3.33
N CYS A 49 -1.46 5.28 -3.38
CA CYS A 49 -0.77 5.67 -4.61
C CYS A 49 0.36 4.67 -4.90
N GLU A 50 0.66 4.43 -6.17
CA GLU A 50 1.59 3.36 -6.57
C GLU A 50 3.01 3.59 -6.05
N HIS A 51 3.35 4.84 -5.77
CA HIS A 51 4.61 5.24 -5.14
C HIS A 51 4.78 4.64 -3.72
N HIS A 52 3.68 4.26 -3.02
CA HIS A 52 3.76 3.62 -1.71
C HIS A 52 4.37 2.20 -1.76
N ALA A 53 4.19 1.48 -2.86
CA ALA A 53 4.66 0.10 -2.96
C ALA A 53 6.20 0.03 -3.00
N ASP A 54 6.84 0.96 -3.71
CA ASP A 54 8.30 1.04 -3.79
C ASP A 54 8.93 1.47 -2.46
N LEU A 55 8.32 2.42 -1.76
CA LEU A 55 8.75 2.81 -0.42
C LEU A 55 8.65 1.63 0.55
N LEU A 56 7.50 0.93 0.59
CA LEU A 56 7.31 -0.24 1.45
C LEU A 56 8.33 -1.35 1.16
N ARG A 57 8.63 -1.60 -0.11
CA ARG A 57 9.64 -2.59 -0.53
C ARG A 57 11.05 -2.21 -0.05
N LYS A 58 11.43 -0.93 -0.17
CA LYS A 58 12.72 -0.43 0.33
C LYS A 58 12.84 -0.54 1.85
N ILE A 59 11.78 -0.17 2.58
CA ILE A 59 11.73 -0.31 4.05
C ILE A 59 11.83 -1.79 4.47
N ALA A 60 11.10 -2.70 3.80
CA ALA A 60 11.19 -4.12 4.09
C ALA A 60 12.62 -4.67 3.86
N GLY A 61 13.30 -4.23 2.80
CA GLY A 61 14.71 -4.55 2.55
C GLY A 61 15.64 -4.08 3.68
N LEU A 62 15.43 -2.85 4.18
CA LEU A 62 16.19 -2.32 5.33
C LEU A 62 16.00 -3.18 6.59
N CYS A 63 14.76 -3.54 6.92
CA CYS A 63 14.47 -4.38 8.07
C CYS A 63 15.10 -5.78 7.94
N ASN A 64 15.08 -6.36 6.73
CA ASN A 64 15.70 -7.65 6.47
C ASN A 64 17.23 -7.58 6.63
N ASN A 65 17.87 -6.55 6.09
CA ASN A 65 19.32 -6.34 6.23
C ASN A 65 19.71 -6.13 7.70
N ALA A 66 18.91 -5.37 8.46
CA ALA A 66 19.11 -5.18 9.90
C ALA A 66 19.02 -6.50 10.68
N ASN A 67 18.02 -7.33 10.35
CA ASN A 67 17.86 -8.65 10.97
C ASN A 67 19.05 -9.58 10.65
N GLN A 68 19.54 -9.58 9.40
CA GLN A 68 20.72 -10.34 9.01
C GLN A 68 21.96 -9.90 9.76
N LEU A 69 22.17 -8.58 9.88
CA LEU A 69 23.27 -8.02 10.66
C LEU A 69 23.21 -8.41 12.14
N ALA A 70 22.02 -8.35 12.74
CA ALA A 70 21.81 -8.79 14.12
C ALA A 70 22.12 -10.29 14.28
N HIS A 71 21.66 -11.13 13.34
CA HIS A 71 21.97 -12.56 13.34
C HIS A 71 23.46 -12.85 13.22
N VAL A 72 24.16 -12.18 12.30
CA VAL A 72 25.61 -12.31 12.14
C VAL A 72 26.31 -11.87 13.41
N ALA A 73 26.02 -10.67 13.92
CA ALA A 73 26.65 -10.14 15.14
C ALA A 73 26.41 -11.04 16.36
N ASN A 74 25.22 -11.63 16.48
CA ASN A 74 24.92 -12.58 17.56
C ASN A 74 25.69 -13.90 17.42
N ALA A 75 25.96 -14.34 16.19
CA ALA A 75 26.67 -15.60 15.92
C ALA A 75 28.20 -15.46 15.96
N SER A 76 28.74 -14.36 15.44
CA SER A 76 30.19 -14.13 15.29
C SER A 76 30.77 -13.12 16.27
N GLY A 77 29.93 -12.48 17.10
CA GLY A 77 30.33 -11.40 18.01
C GLY A 77 30.64 -10.07 17.31
N SER A 78 30.47 -9.97 15.98
CA SER A 78 30.78 -8.76 15.21
C SER A 78 29.97 -8.68 13.91
N ALA A 79 29.69 -7.45 13.46
CA ALA A 79 29.08 -7.19 12.15
C ALA A 79 30.14 -6.68 11.16
N SER A 80 30.04 -7.08 9.89
CA SER A 80 30.94 -6.60 8.83
C SER A 80 30.73 -5.10 8.56
N PRO A 81 31.82 -4.30 8.45
CA PRO A 81 31.74 -2.89 8.04
C PRO A 81 31.07 -2.66 6.68
N GLU A 82 31.19 -3.61 5.76
CA GLU A 82 30.58 -3.58 4.43
C GLU A 82 29.05 -3.60 4.53
N SER A 83 28.50 -4.53 5.31
CA SER A 83 27.05 -4.65 5.53
C SER A 83 26.47 -3.42 6.26
N LEU A 84 27.22 -2.83 7.19
CA LEU A 84 26.84 -1.56 7.84
C LEU A 84 26.80 -0.39 6.84
N ARG A 85 27.78 -0.31 5.92
CA ARG A 85 27.82 0.73 4.88
C ARG A 85 26.64 0.61 3.91
N GLU A 86 26.31 -0.61 3.51
CA GLU A 86 25.16 -0.88 2.63
C GLU A 86 23.83 -0.47 3.29
N MET A 87 23.62 -0.82 4.57
CA MET A 87 22.43 -0.41 5.31
C MET A 87 22.32 1.12 5.43
N LEU A 88 23.42 1.81 5.72
CA LEU A 88 23.47 3.28 5.78
C LEU A 88 23.20 3.94 4.43
N GLN A 89 23.63 3.32 3.32
CA GLN A 89 23.34 3.80 1.98
C GLN A 89 21.84 3.67 1.67
N ILE A 90 21.26 2.48 1.81
CA ILE A 90 19.84 2.25 1.53
C ILE A 90 18.96 3.12 2.44
N SER A 91 19.37 3.36 3.70
CA SER A 91 18.64 4.22 4.63
C SER A 91 18.62 5.68 4.16
N ARG A 92 19.74 6.18 3.64
CA ARG A 92 19.83 7.53 3.07
C ARG A 92 19.01 7.66 1.79
N GLU A 93 19.10 6.68 0.89
CA GLU A 93 18.29 6.67 -0.33
C GLU A 93 16.80 6.64 -0.03
N THR A 94 16.39 5.81 0.94
CA THR A 94 14.99 5.73 1.39
C THR A 94 14.54 7.06 2.01
N TRP A 95 15.38 7.71 2.81
CA TRP A 95 15.09 9.03 3.37
C TRP A 95 14.92 10.12 2.30
N GLN A 96 15.78 10.15 1.27
CA GLN A 96 15.63 11.14 0.20
C GLN A 96 14.35 10.93 -0.61
N LEU A 97 14.00 9.68 -0.91
CA LEU A 97 12.74 9.38 -1.59
C LEU A 97 11.53 9.86 -0.79
N VAL A 98 11.51 9.65 0.53
CA VAL A 98 10.45 10.19 1.40
C VAL A 98 10.47 11.71 1.41
N LYS A 99 11.63 12.35 1.39
CA LYS A 99 11.72 13.82 1.43
C LYS A 99 11.30 14.49 0.12
N GLU A 100 11.54 13.86 -1.01
CA GLU A 100 11.32 14.44 -2.35
C GLU A 100 9.97 14.07 -2.96
N GLU A 101 9.45 12.88 -2.66
CA GLU A 101 8.23 12.34 -3.29
C GLU A 101 7.02 12.25 -2.32
N TRP A 102 7.18 12.64 -1.05
CA TRP A 102 6.12 12.69 -0.02
C TRP A 102 6.16 13.96 0.84
#